data_AF-A0A920NBV0-F1
#
_entry.id   AF-A0A920NBV0-F1
#
_cell.length_a   1.000
_cell.length_b   1.000
_cell.length_c   1.000
_cell.angle_alpha   90.00
_cell.angle_beta   90.00
_cell.angle_gamma   90.00
#
_symmetry.space_group_name_H-M   'P 1'
#
loop_
_entity.id
_entity.type
_entity.pdbx_description
1 polymer ?
#
loop_
_entity_poly.entity_id
_entity_poly.type
_entity_poly.pdbx_seq_one_letter_code
_entity_poly.pdbx_strand_id
1 'polypeptide(L)'
;MLSDLEKKIKSQGKSLGFDLVRITTAEPFYRDESEALKRIRDGHMDGLSWYTEDRVRKMNRPGLLLDGARSIISVGVSYLEQNIESEKMLSGKVSRYARGTDYHSVLNLKDLKNLEMWCLIYWGKMSIPDFCR
;
A
#
# COMPACT_ATOMS: atom_id res chain seq x y z
N MET A 1 -23.92 -6.33 5.39
CA MET A 1 -23.50 -6.17 6.82
C MET A 1 -22.01 -6.50 6.88
N LEU A 2 -21.14 -5.56 7.27
CA LEU A 2 -19.69 -5.83 7.33
C LEU A 2 -19.41 -6.93 8.36
N SER A 3 -18.55 -7.89 8.03
CA SER A 3 -18.18 -8.96 8.95
C SER A 3 -17.56 -8.37 10.24
N ASP A 4 -17.74 -9.06 11.38
CA ASP A 4 -17.19 -8.62 12.66
C ASP A 4 -15.65 -8.47 12.59
N LEU A 5 -15.00 -9.35 11.85
CA LEU A 5 -13.56 -9.34 11.60
C LEU A 5 -13.11 -8.10 10.83
N GLU A 6 -13.82 -7.73 9.76
CA GLU A 6 -13.50 -6.53 8.99
C GLU A 6 -13.58 -5.27 9.84
N LYS A 7 -14.57 -5.19 10.75
CA LYS A 7 -14.70 -4.06 11.67
C LYS A 7 -13.51 -3.98 12.64
N LYS A 8 -13.09 -5.13 13.20
CA LYS A 8 -11.94 -5.22 14.11
C LYS A 8 -10.64 -4.79 13.44
N ILE A 9 -10.35 -5.30 12.24
CA ILE A 9 -9.15 -4.92 11.46
C ILE A 9 -9.13 -3.41 11.20
N LYS A 10 -10.25 -2.84 10.74
CA LYS A 10 -10.36 -1.39 10.49
C LYS A 10 -10.16 -0.58 11.77
N SER A 11 -10.73 -1.02 12.89
CA SER A 11 -10.56 -0.36 14.18
C SER A 11 -9.11 -0.40 14.65
N GLN A 12 -8.46 -1.56 14.53
CA GLN A 12 -7.07 -1.73 14.90
C GLN A 12 -6.15 -0.84 14.04
N GLY A 13 -6.31 -0.86 12.73
CA GLY A 13 -5.49 -0.02 11.84
C GLY A 13 -5.65 1.47 12.15
N LYS A 14 -6.88 1.94 12.46
CA LYS A 14 -7.09 3.32 12.90
C LYS A 14 -6.39 3.63 14.23
N SER A 15 -6.44 2.72 15.19
CA SER A 15 -5.73 2.92 16.47
C SER A 15 -4.20 2.94 16.33
N LEU A 16 -3.67 2.36 15.26
CA LEU A 16 -2.24 2.40 14.91
C LEU A 16 -1.85 3.66 14.11
N GLY A 17 -2.80 4.59 13.88
CA GLY A 17 -2.51 5.87 13.22
C GLY A 17 -2.77 5.89 11.71
N PHE A 18 -3.38 4.85 11.12
CA PHE A 18 -3.82 4.91 9.72
C PHE A 18 -5.13 5.71 9.58
N ASP A 19 -5.11 6.75 8.74
CA ASP A 19 -6.30 7.53 8.41
C ASP A 19 -7.33 6.71 7.62
N LEU A 20 -6.83 5.86 6.73
CA LEU A 20 -7.63 4.98 5.87
C LEU A 20 -7.25 3.52 6.09
N VAL A 21 -8.26 2.67 6.24
CA VAL A 21 -8.12 1.21 6.25
C VAL A 21 -9.27 0.63 5.44
N ARG A 22 -8.96 -0.01 4.31
CA ARG A 22 -9.93 -0.62 3.38
C ARG A 22 -9.52 -2.06 3.10
N ILE A 23 -10.51 -2.88 2.77
CA ILE A 23 -10.30 -4.29 2.46
C ILE A 23 -10.97 -4.57 1.11
N THR A 24 -10.27 -5.27 0.23
CA THR A 24 -10.78 -5.74 -1.06
C THR A 24 -10.46 -7.24 -1.24
N THR A 25 -11.06 -7.88 -2.24
CA THR A 25 -10.73 -9.27 -2.61
C THR A 25 -9.32 -9.36 -3.19
N ALA A 26 -8.73 -10.56 -3.13
CA ALA A 26 -7.45 -10.87 -3.79
C ALA A 26 -7.65 -11.42 -5.22
N GLU A 27 -8.83 -11.21 -5.81
CA GLU A 27 -9.11 -11.62 -7.19
C GLU A 27 -8.28 -10.80 -8.18
N PRO A 28 -8.01 -11.33 -9.39
CA PRO A 28 -7.28 -10.60 -10.41
C PRO A 28 -7.94 -9.26 -10.80
N PHE A 29 -7.12 -8.21 -10.90
CA PHE A 29 -7.53 -6.87 -11.32
C PHE A 29 -7.53 -6.76 -12.86
N TYR A 30 -8.45 -7.47 -13.52
CA TYR A 30 -8.45 -7.58 -15.00
C TYR A 30 -8.56 -6.24 -15.73
N ARG A 31 -9.36 -5.31 -15.21
CA ARG A 31 -9.51 -3.98 -15.81
C ARG A 31 -8.22 -3.19 -15.75
N ASP A 32 -7.57 -3.17 -14.58
CA ASP A 32 -6.33 -2.45 -14.35
C ASP A 32 -5.17 -3.06 -15.15
N GLU A 33 -5.12 -4.40 -15.26
CA GLU A 33 -4.19 -5.10 -16.15
C GLU A 33 -4.35 -4.67 -17.61
N SER A 34 -5.58 -4.70 -18.13
CA SER A 34 -5.86 -4.34 -19.52
C SER A 34 -5.44 -2.90 -19.81
N GLU A 35 -5.74 -1.96 -18.92
CA GLU A 35 -5.38 -0.55 -19.08
C GLU A 35 -3.87 -0.33 -18.99
N ALA A 36 -3.20 -0.96 -18.02
CA ALA A 36 -1.75 -0.86 -17.87
C ALA A 36 -1.00 -1.43 -19.09
N LEU A 37 -1.44 -2.58 -19.62
CA LEU A 37 -0.89 -3.17 -20.84
C LEU A 37 -1.15 -2.29 -22.07
N LYS A 38 -2.30 -1.62 -22.14
CA LYS A 38 -2.57 -0.63 -23.19
C LYS A 38 -1.59 0.53 -23.10
N ARG A 39 -1.36 1.08 -21.90
CA ARG A 39 -0.41 2.19 -21.70
C ARG A 39 1.04 1.83 -22.07
N ILE A 40 1.47 0.59 -21.81
CA ILE A 40 2.78 0.09 -22.28
C ILE A 40 2.83 0.10 -23.81
N ARG A 41 1.84 -0.51 -24.46
CA ARG A 41 1.80 -0.63 -25.93
C ARG A 41 1.66 0.71 -26.64
N ASP A 42 1.03 1.68 -26.00
CA ASP A 42 0.90 3.06 -26.48
C ASP A 42 2.19 3.90 -26.26
N GLY A 43 3.26 3.33 -25.68
CA GLY A 43 4.53 4.02 -25.41
C GLY A 43 4.50 4.98 -24.22
N HIS A 44 3.41 5.02 -23.44
CA HIS A 44 3.29 5.93 -22.30
C HIS A 44 4.19 5.58 -21.11
N MET A 45 4.86 4.42 -21.16
CA MET A 45 5.77 3.92 -20.14
C MET A 45 7.21 3.81 -20.64
N ASP A 46 7.52 4.39 -21.82
CA ASP A 46 8.86 4.36 -22.39
C ASP A 46 9.88 5.03 -21.46
N GLY A 47 11.07 4.42 -21.36
CA GLY A 47 12.11 4.82 -20.41
C GLY A 47 11.97 4.21 -19.01
N LEU A 48 10.85 3.57 -18.68
CA LEU A 48 10.69 2.79 -17.45
C LEU A 48 11.03 1.31 -17.69
N SER A 49 12.33 1.00 -17.75
CA SER A 49 12.82 -0.38 -18.04
C SER A 49 12.26 -1.46 -17.12
N TRP A 50 11.81 -1.08 -15.93
CA TRP A 50 11.21 -1.97 -14.94
C TRP A 50 9.70 -2.20 -15.12
N TYR A 51 9.00 -1.41 -15.95
CA TYR A 51 7.55 -1.47 -16.15
C TYR A 51 7.21 -2.29 -17.39
N THR A 52 7.40 -3.61 -17.29
CA THR A 52 7.19 -4.56 -18.40
C THR A 52 5.79 -5.19 -18.36
N GLU A 53 5.33 -5.73 -19.50
CA GLU A 53 4.04 -6.45 -19.57
C GLU A 53 3.96 -7.61 -18.57
N ASP A 54 5.03 -8.41 -18.46
CA ASP A 54 5.10 -9.52 -17.50
C ASP A 54 4.95 -9.04 -16.06
N ARG A 55 5.58 -7.90 -15.73
CA ARG A 55 5.46 -7.30 -14.41
C ARG A 55 4.04 -6.81 -14.14
N VAL A 56 3.40 -6.18 -15.12
CA VAL A 56 1.98 -5.77 -15.03
C VAL A 56 1.08 -6.98 -14.79
N ARG A 57 1.28 -8.09 -15.50
CA ARG A 57 0.50 -9.32 -15.31
C ARG A 57 0.66 -9.91 -13.91
N LYS A 58 1.87 -9.84 -13.34
CA LYS A 58 2.15 -10.30 -11.97
C LYS A 58 1.55 -9.38 -10.91
N MET A 59 1.67 -8.06 -11.08
CA MET A 59 1.16 -7.05 -10.13
C MET A 59 -0.38 -7.06 -10.01
N ASN A 60 -1.08 -7.39 -11.09
CA ASN A 60 -2.55 -7.43 -11.11
C ASN A 60 -3.15 -8.78 -10.68
N ARG A 61 -2.32 -9.77 -10.34
CA ARG A 61 -2.77 -11.10 -9.87
C ARG A 61 -2.21 -11.39 -8.48
N PRO A 62 -2.91 -10.99 -7.40
CA PRO A 62 -2.42 -11.16 -6.03
C PRO A 62 -2.05 -12.60 -5.67
N GLY A 63 -2.79 -13.59 -6.19
CA GLY A 63 -2.49 -15.01 -5.98
C GLY A 63 -1.15 -15.48 -6.54
N LEU A 64 -0.53 -14.74 -7.47
CA LEU A 64 0.85 -15.03 -7.95
C LEU A 64 1.93 -14.45 -7.02
N LEU A 65 1.55 -13.56 -6.10
CA LEU A 65 2.46 -12.93 -5.13
C LEU A 65 2.45 -13.67 -3.80
N LEU A 66 1.27 -14.10 -3.36
CA LEU A 66 1.07 -14.84 -2.11
C LEU A 66 0.04 -15.95 -2.37
N ASP A 67 0.49 -17.20 -2.26
CA ASP A 67 -0.40 -18.34 -2.43
C ASP A 67 -1.47 -18.37 -1.34
N GLY A 68 -2.70 -18.71 -1.72
CA GLY A 68 -3.86 -18.67 -0.83
C GLY A 68 -4.30 -17.27 -0.38
N ALA A 69 -3.82 -16.19 -1.00
CA ALA A 69 -4.31 -14.84 -0.71
C ALA A 69 -5.82 -14.74 -0.95
N ARG A 70 -6.57 -14.25 0.06
CA ARG A 70 -8.04 -14.10 -0.01
C ARG A 70 -8.50 -12.65 -0.05
N SER A 71 -7.72 -11.76 0.55
CA SER A 71 -8.06 -10.36 0.69
C SER A 71 -6.81 -9.50 0.75
N ILE A 72 -6.94 -8.23 0.34
CA ILE A 72 -5.91 -7.21 0.45
C ILE A 72 -6.40 -6.15 1.42
N ILE A 73 -5.58 -5.81 2.40
CA ILE A 73 -5.81 -4.68 3.32
C ILE A 73 -4.99 -3.50 2.81
N SER A 74 -5.66 -2.45 2.37
CA SER A 74 -5.03 -1.21 1.93
C SER A 74 -5.13 -0.17 3.04
N VAL A 75 -4.00 0.41 3.42
CA VAL A 75 -3.91 1.50 4.41
C VAL A 75 -3.44 2.80 3.77
N GLY A 76 -3.74 3.92 4.41
CA GLY A 76 -3.28 5.24 3.97
C GLY A 76 -3.11 6.21 5.13
N VAL A 77 -2.12 7.10 4.99
CA VAL A 77 -1.82 8.19 5.93
C VAL A 77 -1.76 9.50 5.15
N SER A 78 -2.44 10.52 5.68
CA SER A 78 -2.40 11.88 5.18
C SER A 78 -1.11 12.56 5.59
N TYR A 79 -0.38 13.09 4.63
CA TYR A 79 0.82 13.92 4.84
C TYR A 79 0.52 15.42 4.66
N LEU A 80 -0.76 15.82 4.74
CA LEU A 80 -1.15 17.20 4.56
C LEU A 80 -0.78 18.05 5.79
N GLU A 81 0.36 18.72 5.72
CA GLU A 81 0.75 19.73 6.70
C GLU A 81 -0.04 21.03 6.49
N GLN A 82 -0.67 21.55 7.56
CA GLN A 82 -1.51 22.76 7.49
C GLN A 82 -0.72 24.07 7.53
N ASN A 83 0.55 24.06 7.95
CA ASN A 83 1.36 25.28 8.07
C ASN A 83 2.82 25.01 7.70
N ILE A 84 3.23 25.51 6.54
CA ILE A 84 4.61 25.90 6.31
C ILE A 84 4.53 27.32 5.79
N GLU A 85 4.56 28.29 6.72
CA GLU A 85 4.81 29.67 6.33
C GLU A 85 6.17 29.73 5.62
N SER A 86 6.17 30.19 4.38
CA SER A 86 7.40 30.41 3.64
C SER A 86 8.08 31.64 4.20
N GLU A 87 9.06 31.46 5.10
CA GLU A 87 9.97 32.55 5.43
C GLU A 87 10.69 33.03 4.18
N LYS A 88 10.72 34.37 4.05
CA LYS A 88 11.14 35.11 2.86
C LYS A 88 12.62 34.89 2.55
N MET A 89 12.93 33.98 1.63
CA MET A 89 14.09 34.02 0.74
C MET A 89 13.78 33.24 -0.54
N LEU A 90 14.51 33.53 -1.63
CA LEU A 90 14.43 32.81 -2.91
C LEU A 90 14.49 31.29 -2.65
N SER A 91 13.36 30.61 -2.76
CA SER A 91 13.20 29.20 -2.44
C SER A 91 12.52 28.45 -3.58
N GLY A 92 13.01 27.26 -3.88
CA GLY A 92 12.39 26.35 -4.84
C GLY A 92 11.20 25.61 -4.23
N LYS A 93 10.26 25.17 -5.07
CA LYS A 93 9.13 24.35 -4.61
C LYS A 93 9.51 22.86 -4.64
N VAL A 94 9.54 22.24 -3.47
CA VAL A 94 9.63 20.78 -3.33
C VAL A 94 8.22 20.20 -3.16
N SER A 95 7.95 19.10 -3.88
CA SER A 95 6.69 18.33 -3.76
C SER A 95 6.42 17.93 -2.32
N ARG A 96 5.15 18.00 -1.88
CA ARG A 96 4.78 17.76 -0.48
C ARG A 96 5.16 16.37 0.05
N TYR A 97 5.09 15.33 -0.79
CA TYR A 97 5.45 13.96 -0.40
C TYR A 97 6.94 13.78 -0.05
N ALA A 98 7.80 14.70 -0.49
CA ALA A 98 9.24 14.67 -0.27
C ALA A 98 9.67 15.66 0.84
N ARG A 99 8.71 16.20 1.60
CA ARG A 99 8.97 17.07 2.75
C ARG A 99 9.00 16.24 4.03
N GLY A 100 9.85 16.63 4.97
CA GLY A 100 9.98 15.94 6.25
C GLY A 100 10.66 14.58 6.12
N THR A 101 10.27 13.65 6.99
CA THR A 101 10.82 12.29 7.03
C THR A 101 10.32 11.48 5.84
N ASP A 102 11.20 10.66 5.25
CA ASP A 102 10.84 9.72 4.18
C ASP A 102 9.62 8.88 4.58
N TYR A 103 8.56 8.96 3.77
CA TYR A 103 7.31 8.25 4.01
C TYR A 103 7.52 6.73 4.06
N HIS A 104 8.54 6.19 3.41
CA HIS A 104 8.86 4.77 3.54
C HIS A 104 9.21 4.43 4.98
N SER A 105 9.95 5.29 5.70
CA SER A 105 10.29 5.05 7.10
C SER A 105 9.07 5.20 8.01
N VAL A 106 8.20 6.16 7.70
CA VAL A 106 6.95 6.40 8.45
C VAL A 106 5.97 5.24 8.27
N LEU A 107 5.81 4.72 7.06
CA LEU A 107 4.87 3.63 6.76
C LEU A 107 5.45 2.22 7.01
N ASN A 108 6.71 1.94 6.67
CA ASN A 108 7.21 0.55 6.59
C ASN A 108 7.59 -0.10 7.92
N LEU A 109 7.89 0.62 9.00
CA LEU A 109 8.71 -0.02 10.03
C LEU A 109 7.99 -0.42 11.32
N LYS A 110 6.91 0.27 11.71
CA LYS A 110 6.23 -0.04 12.98
C LYS A 110 4.76 -0.35 12.77
N ASP A 111 3.99 0.53 12.15
CA ASP A 111 2.53 0.41 12.21
C ASP A 111 1.98 -0.68 11.30
N LEU A 112 2.58 -0.89 10.11
CA LEU A 112 2.25 -2.03 9.25
C LEU A 112 2.61 -3.36 9.91
N LYS A 113 3.80 -3.47 10.50
CA LYS A 113 4.24 -4.67 11.23
C LYS A 113 3.37 -4.94 12.46
N ASN A 114 2.94 -3.89 13.17
CA ASN A 114 2.04 -4.01 14.31
C ASN A 114 0.66 -4.51 13.89
N LEU A 115 0.14 -4.03 12.75
CA LEU A 115 -1.13 -4.50 12.21
C LEU A 115 -1.05 -5.97 11.75
N GLU A 116 0.05 -6.35 11.10
CA GLU A 116 0.36 -7.73 10.74
C GLU A 116 0.45 -8.63 11.98
N MET A 117 1.21 -8.21 12.99
CA MET A 117 1.38 -8.97 14.23
C MET A 117 0.05 -9.17 14.96
N TRP A 118 -0.76 -8.10 15.07
CA TRP A 118 -2.09 -8.18 15.65
C TRP A 118 -2.97 -9.19 14.91
N CYS A 119 -2.92 -9.18 13.57
CA CYS A 119 -3.61 -10.13 12.73
C CYS A 119 -3.17 -11.58 13.04
N LEU A 120 -1.87 -11.85 13.06
CA LEU A 120 -1.33 -13.18 13.35
C LEU A 120 -1.74 -13.70 14.73
N ILE A 121 -1.72 -12.84 15.75
CA ILE A 121 -2.18 -13.15 17.11
C ILE A 121 -3.68 -13.45 17.10
N TYR A 122 -4.49 -12.59 16.47
CA TYR A 122 -5.94 -12.75 16.41
C TYR A 122 -6.37 -14.06 15.72
N TRP A 123 -5.65 -14.44 14.66
CA TRP A 123 -5.90 -15.68 13.92
C TRP A 123 -5.25 -16.92 14.56
N GLY A 124 -4.55 -16.79 15.69
CA GLY A 124 -3.89 -17.90 16.37
C GLY A 124 -2.77 -18.56 15.55
N LYS A 125 -2.17 -17.83 14.60
CA LYS A 125 -1.20 -18.34 13.61
C LYS A 125 0.26 -18.00 13.95
N MET A 126 0.61 -17.86 15.22
CA MET A 126 2.01 -17.60 15.60
C MET A 126 2.87 -18.86 15.44
N SER A 127 3.28 -19.10 14.20
CA SER A 127 4.51 -19.78 13.79
C SER A 127 4.95 -19.04 12.52
N ILE A 128 6.01 -18.25 12.60
CA ILE A 128 6.49 -17.38 11.53
C ILE A 128 7.28 -18.24 10.53
N PRO A 129 6.87 -18.46 9.27
CA PRO A 129 7.83 -18.60 8.19
C PRO A 129 8.12 -17.21 7.62
N ASP A 130 9.41 -16.94 7.46
CA ASP A 130 9.97 -15.75 6.84
C ASP A 130 9.19 -15.33 5.57
N PHE A 131 8.38 -14.28 5.68
CA PHE A 131 7.80 -13.60 4.53
C PHE A 131 8.51 -12.26 4.36
N CYS A 132 8.97 -12.01 3.13
CA CYS A 132 9.87 -10.93 2.70
C CYS A 132 11.37 -11.14 3.01
N ARG A 133 12.01 -12.03 2.24
CA ARG A 133 13.32 -11.74 1.66
C ARG A 133 13.17 -11.47 0.17
#